data_AF-A0AAQ4QJ59-F1
#
_entry.id   AF-A0AAQ4QJ59-F1
#
_cell.length_a   1.000
_cell.length_b   1.000
_cell.length_c   1.000
_cell.angle_alpha   90.00
_cell.angle_beta   90.00
_cell.angle_gamma   90.00
#
_symmetry.space_group_name_H-M   'P 1'
#
loop_
_entity.id
_entity.type
_entity.pdbx_description
1 polymer ?
#
loop_
_entity_poly.entity_id
_entity_poly.type
_entity_poly.pdbx_seq_one_letter_code
_entity_poly.pdbx_strand_id
1 'polypeptide(L)'
;MVPHALAHILHTQKTSHLSAQRWLRCHTTLLKMPNVTVKRCSSLNPASLLPTQKDGDNTETFHDCVQILGEECLPRVDLSDTPLPNADLELFVNGSASRNKTGNNQTGFAVVTQHAIVGSPSNFSAQAAELIALTRHLNTTTNIYTNSRYAFGVVHDFGAIWRLRGFLTSSGNL
;
A
#
# COMPACT_ATOMS: atom_id res chain seq x y z
N MET A 1 -27.00 8.95 1.49
CA MET A 1 -26.03 9.99 1.08
C MET A 1 -24.75 9.77 1.88
N VAL A 2 -23.58 10.05 1.32
CA VAL A 2 -22.28 9.77 1.98
C VAL A 2 -21.30 10.93 1.77
N PRO A 3 -20.44 11.25 2.76
CA PRO A 3 -19.49 12.36 2.68
C PRO A 3 -18.43 12.19 1.58
N HIS A 4 -17.98 10.95 1.37
CA HIS A 4 -16.96 10.62 0.39
C HIS A 4 -17.58 10.08 -0.90
N ALA A 5 -16.90 10.28 -2.03
CA ALA A 5 -17.33 9.87 -3.37
C ALA A 5 -17.25 8.34 -3.57
N LEU A 6 -18.03 7.57 -2.79
CA LEU A 6 -17.93 6.10 -2.72
C LEU A 6 -18.07 5.42 -4.08
N ALA A 7 -18.97 5.91 -4.94
CA ALA A 7 -19.11 5.38 -6.29
C ALA A 7 -17.80 5.53 -7.08
N HIS A 8 -17.18 6.71 -7.03
CA HIS A 8 -15.92 6.98 -7.71
C HIS A 8 -14.76 6.14 -7.15
N ILE A 9 -14.69 5.98 -5.83
CA ILE A 9 -13.72 5.12 -5.14
C ILE A 9 -13.84 3.66 -5.61
N LEU A 10 -15.07 3.11 -5.63
CA LEU A 10 -15.30 1.73 -6.03
C LEU A 10 -15.04 1.49 -7.52
N HIS A 11 -15.27 2.50 -8.38
CA HIS A 11 -14.96 2.41 -9.81
C HIS A 11 -13.47 2.42 -10.11
N THR A 12 -12.68 3.19 -9.37
CA THR A 12 -11.23 3.33 -9.61
C THR A 12 -10.43 2.15 -9.08
N GLN A 13 -11.01 1.29 -8.24
CA GLN A 13 -10.34 0.15 -7.60
C GLN A 13 -9.06 0.51 -6.84
N LYS A 14 -8.81 1.79 -6.55
CA LYS A 14 -7.61 2.27 -5.86
C LYS A 14 -7.61 2.01 -4.35
N THR A 15 -8.54 1.21 -3.85
CA THR A 15 -8.56 0.83 -2.44
C THR A 15 -7.60 -0.35 -2.25
N SER A 16 -6.31 -0.05 -2.00
CA SER A 16 -5.27 -1.07 -1.74
C SER A 16 -5.70 -2.11 -0.70
N HIS A 17 -6.56 -1.72 0.24
CA HIS A 17 -6.92 -2.52 1.41
C HIS A 17 -8.28 -3.23 1.30
N LEU A 18 -9.00 -3.14 0.18
CA LEU A 18 -10.28 -3.84 0.00
C LEU A 18 -10.06 -5.12 -0.80
N SER A 19 -10.30 -6.28 -0.17
CA SER A 19 -10.18 -7.56 -0.89
C SER A 19 -11.15 -7.63 -2.07
N ALA A 20 -10.79 -8.38 -3.11
CA ALA A 20 -11.64 -8.55 -4.30
C ALA A 20 -13.06 -9.00 -3.97
N GLN A 21 -13.22 -9.89 -2.99
CA GLN A 21 -14.54 -10.35 -2.52
C GLN A 21 -15.33 -9.21 -1.86
N ARG A 22 -14.69 -8.40 -1.00
CA ARG A 22 -15.34 -7.26 -0.34
C ARG A 22 -15.69 -6.17 -1.35
N TRP A 23 -14.77 -5.89 -2.27
CA TRP A 23 -14.99 -4.96 -3.38
C TRP A 23 -16.19 -5.38 -4.22
N LEU A 24 -16.24 -6.65 -4.64
CA LEU A 24 -17.34 -7.17 -5.47
C LEU A 24 -18.68 -7.06 -4.74
N ARG A 25 -18.71 -7.39 -3.44
CA ARG A 25 -19.91 -7.24 -2.61
C ARG A 25 -20.36 -5.78 -2.55
N CYS A 26 -19.47 -4.85 -2.20
CA CYS A 26 -19.79 -3.43 -2.14
C CYS A 26 -20.24 -2.88 -3.50
N HIS A 27 -19.52 -3.20 -4.57
CA HIS A 27 -19.84 -2.77 -5.93
C HIS A 27 -21.23 -3.26 -6.35
N THR A 28 -21.52 -4.54 -6.12
CA THR A 28 -22.81 -5.12 -6.52
C THR A 28 -23.96 -4.52 -5.72
N THR A 29 -23.84 -4.48 -4.39
CA THR A 29 -24.91 -4.00 -3.51
C THR A 29 -25.16 -2.49 -3.64
N LEU A 30 -24.10 -1.69 -3.84
CA LEU A 30 -24.21 -0.23 -3.79
C LEU A 30 -24.34 0.43 -5.17
N LEU A 31 -23.77 -0.16 -6.22
CA LEU A 31 -23.72 0.46 -7.56
C LEU A 31 -24.50 -0.29 -8.64
N LYS A 32 -24.79 -1.59 -8.45
CA LYS A 32 -25.50 -2.39 -9.47
C LYS A 32 -26.96 -2.69 -9.12
N MET A 33 -27.35 -2.57 -7.85
CA MET A 33 -28.75 -2.78 -7.46
C MET A 33 -29.66 -1.68 -8.02
N PRO A 34 -30.73 -2.01 -8.76
CA PRO A 34 -31.56 -1.02 -9.45
C PRO A 34 -32.35 -0.10 -8.51
N ASN A 35 -32.58 -0.54 -7.28
CA ASN A 35 -33.32 0.18 -6.25
C ASN A 35 -32.41 0.97 -5.29
N VAL A 36 -31.10 1.02 -5.54
CA VAL A 36 -30.14 1.72 -4.68
C VAL A 36 -29.44 2.79 -5.50
N THR A 37 -29.36 4.02 -4.97
CA THR A 37 -28.57 5.10 -5.57
C THR A 37 -27.72 5.75 -4.50
N VAL A 38 -26.41 5.71 -4.70
CA VAL A 38 -25.44 6.36 -3.81
C VAL A 38 -25.11 7.74 -4.35
N LYS A 39 -25.37 8.78 -3.55
CA LYS A 39 -25.02 10.17 -3.86
C LYS A 39 -24.06 10.72 -2.80
N ARG A 40 -23.07 11.49 -3.25
CA ARG A 40 -22.15 12.25 -2.39
C ARG A 40 -22.88 13.43 -1.75
N CYS A 41 -22.53 13.74 -0.52
CA CYS A 41 -23.08 14.82 0.31
C CYS A 41 -21.99 15.29 1.27
N SER A 42 -21.31 16.38 0.92
CA SER A 42 -20.11 16.88 1.59
C SER A 42 -20.37 17.47 2.98
N SER A 43 -21.59 17.90 3.27
CA SER A 43 -21.92 18.73 4.42
C SER A 43 -23.21 18.30 5.10
N LEU A 44 -23.07 17.42 6.08
CA LEU A 44 -24.18 16.98 6.94
C LEU A 44 -24.19 17.75 8.25
N ASN A 45 -25.38 18.08 8.73
CA ASN A 45 -25.54 18.54 10.10
C ASN A 45 -25.26 17.36 11.08
N PRO A 46 -24.33 17.49 12.04
CA PRO A 46 -23.97 16.37 12.93
C PRO A 46 -25.12 15.87 13.82
N ALA A 47 -26.08 16.73 14.16
CA ALA A 47 -27.20 16.37 15.04
C ALA A 47 -28.37 15.75 14.26
N SER A 48 -28.71 16.29 13.08
CA SER A 48 -29.86 15.81 12.29
C SER A 48 -29.51 14.80 11.20
N LEU A 49 -28.22 14.69 10.82
CA LEU A 49 -27.74 13.89 9.68
C LEU A 49 -28.42 14.24 8.35
N LEU A 50 -28.92 15.47 8.23
CA LEU A 50 -29.52 15.99 7.00
C LEU A 50 -28.51 16.84 6.22
N PRO A 51 -28.62 16.89 4.88
CA PRO A 51 -27.83 17.79 4.04
C PRO A 51 -28.03 19.25 4.47
N THR A 52 -26.95 20.01 4.51
CA THR A 52 -27.03 21.45 4.79
C THR A 52 -27.19 22.24 3.48
N GLN A 53 -27.57 23.52 3.58
CA GLN A 53 -27.66 24.40 2.40
C GLN A 53 -26.30 24.64 1.71
N LYS A 54 -25.19 24.34 2.40
CA LYS A 54 -23.84 24.38 1.81
C LYS A 54 -23.55 23.19 0.89
N ASP A 55 -24.36 22.13 0.92
CA ASP A 55 -24.21 21.04 -0.03
C ASP A 55 -24.57 21.48 -1.45
N GLY A 56 -23.56 21.50 -2.34
CA GLY A 56 -23.71 21.92 -3.73
C GLY A 56 -23.27 23.35 -3.99
N ASP A 57 -22.96 24.12 -2.95
CA ASP A 57 -22.21 25.35 -3.08
C ASP A 57 -20.74 24.92 -3.26
N ASN A 58 -20.17 25.13 -4.45
CA ASN A 58 -18.80 24.72 -4.81
C ASN A 58 -17.71 25.49 -4.02
N THR A 59 -18.09 26.09 -2.90
CA THR A 59 -17.33 27.00 -2.06
C THR A 59 -16.55 26.25 -0.96
N GLU A 60 -16.85 24.98 -0.66
CA GLU A 60 -16.11 24.18 0.31
C GLU A 60 -15.33 22.97 -0.29
N THR A 61 -14.07 23.27 -0.60
CA THR A 61 -12.86 22.41 -0.54
C THR A 61 -12.55 21.41 -1.66
N PHE A 62 -11.30 21.48 -2.11
CA PHE A 62 -10.51 20.59 -2.96
C PHE A 62 -10.41 19.14 -2.43
N HIS A 63 -11.52 18.50 -2.06
CA HIS A 63 -11.51 17.11 -1.57
C HIS A 63 -11.76 16.13 -2.72
N ASP A 64 -10.67 15.67 -3.33
CA ASP A 64 -10.66 14.49 -4.20
C ASP A 64 -10.38 13.23 -3.35
N CYS A 65 -11.44 12.44 -3.11
CA CYS A 65 -11.33 11.21 -2.33
C CYS A 65 -10.35 10.20 -2.95
N VAL A 66 -10.22 10.17 -4.27
CA VAL A 66 -9.36 9.20 -4.96
C VAL A 66 -7.91 9.61 -4.88
N GLN A 67 -7.63 10.91 -5.00
CA GLN A 67 -6.28 11.45 -4.76
C GLN A 67 -5.84 11.18 -3.31
N ILE A 68 -6.67 11.54 -2.33
CA ILE A 68 -6.37 11.36 -0.90
C ILE A 68 -6.15 9.88 -0.57
N LEU A 69 -6.99 8.97 -1.12
CA LEU A 69 -6.76 7.54 -0.95
C LEU A 69 -5.41 7.09 -1.53
N GLY A 70 -5.00 7.64 -2.68
CA GLY A 70 -3.68 7.35 -3.23
C GLY A 70 -2.55 7.80 -2.30
N GLU A 71 -2.66 8.99 -1.72
CA GLU A 71 -1.66 9.56 -0.81
C GLU A 71 -1.60 8.82 0.54
N GLU A 72 -2.75 8.45 1.10
CA GLU A 72 -2.86 7.80 2.42
C GLU A 72 -2.61 6.29 2.40
N CYS A 73 -3.02 5.60 1.32
CA CYS A 73 -2.84 4.14 1.21
C CYS A 73 -1.43 3.75 0.77
N LEU A 74 -0.66 4.67 0.20
CA LEU A 74 0.73 4.43 -0.14
C LEU A 74 1.65 4.82 1.03
N PRO A 75 2.65 3.98 1.35
CA PRO A 75 3.68 4.41 2.30
C PRO A 75 4.43 5.66 1.82
N ARG A 76 4.55 5.84 0.50
CA ARG A 76 5.27 6.92 -0.18
C ARG A 76 4.64 7.25 -1.54
N VAL A 77 4.53 8.54 -1.89
CA VAL A 77 3.83 9.00 -3.10
C VAL A 77 4.59 8.77 -4.40
N ASP A 78 5.92 8.73 -4.34
CA ASP A 78 6.85 8.52 -5.46
C ASP A 78 7.15 7.04 -5.71
N LEU A 79 6.54 6.13 -4.95
CA LEU A 79 6.70 4.69 -5.14
C LEU A 79 5.74 4.18 -6.23
N SER A 80 6.29 3.40 -7.16
CA SER A 80 5.53 2.76 -8.25
C SER A 80 5.90 1.29 -8.39
N ASP A 81 4.95 0.47 -8.86
CA ASP A 81 5.19 -0.93 -9.26
C ASP A 81 5.68 -1.05 -10.72
N THR A 82 5.71 0.07 -11.44
CA THR A 82 6.27 0.15 -12.79
C THR A 82 7.72 0.67 -12.75
N PRO A 83 8.64 0.01 -13.46
CA PRO A 83 10.04 0.41 -13.46
C PRO A 83 10.23 1.79 -14.11
N LEU A 84 11.10 2.60 -13.52
CA LEU A 84 11.50 3.90 -14.06
C LEU A 84 12.38 3.69 -15.30
N PRO A 85 12.15 4.43 -16.40
CA PRO A 85 12.95 4.28 -17.63
C PRO A 85 14.39 4.77 -17.47
N ASN A 86 14.65 5.71 -16.56
CA ASN A 86 15.97 6.32 -16.32
C ASN A 86 16.37 6.18 -14.85
N ALA A 87 16.37 4.96 -14.32
CA ALA A 87 16.85 4.71 -12.96
C ALA A 87 18.38 4.87 -12.90
N ASP A 88 18.88 5.49 -11.83
CA ASP A 88 20.31 5.58 -11.53
C ASP A 88 20.91 4.20 -11.23
N LEU A 89 20.09 3.30 -10.66
CA LEU A 89 20.46 1.94 -10.30
C LEU A 89 19.36 0.94 -10.64
N GLU A 90 19.79 -0.24 -11.11
CA GLU A 90 18.95 -1.44 -11.20
C GLU A 90 19.49 -2.50 -10.24
N LEU A 91 18.69 -2.81 -9.21
CA LEU A 91 19.05 -3.73 -8.14
C LEU A 91 18.15 -4.96 -8.17
N PHE A 92 18.76 -6.13 -8.01
CA PHE A 92 18.07 -7.39 -7.81
C PHE A 92 18.36 -7.85 -6.38
N VAL A 93 17.29 -8.13 -5.65
CA VAL A 93 17.32 -8.50 -4.24
C VAL A 93 16.70 -9.87 -4.09
N ASN A 94 17.42 -10.77 -3.42
CA ASN A 94 16.93 -12.10 -3.10
C ASN A 94 17.41 -12.52 -1.71
N GLY A 95 16.50 -13.01 -0.88
CA GLY A 95 16.79 -13.70 0.37
C GLY A 95 16.70 -15.21 0.19
N SER A 96 17.60 -15.96 0.82
CA SER A 96 17.57 -17.41 0.85
C SER A 96 17.71 -17.93 2.28
N ALA A 97 17.06 -19.05 2.55
CA ALA A 97 17.13 -19.75 3.83
C ALA A 97 17.23 -21.26 3.60
N SER A 98 18.14 -21.92 4.30
CA SER A 98 18.32 -23.38 4.30
C SER A 98 18.64 -23.86 5.72
N ARG A 99 18.62 -25.18 5.94
CA ARG A 99 19.13 -25.76 7.19
C ARG A 99 20.50 -26.38 6.96
N ASN A 100 21.43 -26.14 7.87
CA ASN A 100 22.71 -26.81 7.85
C ASN A 100 22.57 -28.28 8.33
N LYS A 101 23.68 -29.02 8.26
CA LYS A 101 23.74 -30.42 8.71
C LYS A 101 23.45 -30.62 10.21
N THR A 102 23.56 -29.56 11.02
CA THR A 102 23.26 -29.59 12.47
C THR A 102 21.84 -29.13 12.78
N GLY A 103 21.01 -28.87 11.76
CA GLY A 103 19.62 -28.42 11.90
C GLY A 103 19.45 -26.91 12.15
N ASN A 104 20.52 -26.14 12.22
CA ASN A 104 20.46 -24.68 12.40
C ASN A 104 20.08 -23.99 11.09
N ASN A 105 19.31 -22.91 11.19
CA ASN A 105 18.97 -22.09 10.04
C ASN A 105 20.20 -21.36 9.51
N GLN A 106 20.45 -21.47 8.21
CA GLN A 106 21.39 -20.66 7.46
C GLN A 106 20.58 -19.73 6.58
N THR A 107 20.82 -18.44 6.72
CA THR A 107 20.11 -17.42 5.98
C THR A 107 21.12 -16.51 5.32
N GLY A 108 20.78 -16.04 4.13
CA GLY A 108 21.59 -15.07 3.42
C GLY A 108 20.72 -14.21 2.53
N PHE A 109 21.28 -13.10 2.12
CA PHE A 109 20.72 -12.28 1.07
C PHE A 109 21.82 -11.76 0.18
N ALA A 110 21.43 -11.40 -1.03
CA ALA A 110 22.27 -10.68 -1.95
C ALA A 110 21.49 -9.49 -2.49
N VAL A 111 22.19 -8.35 -2.58
CA VAL A 111 21.80 -7.23 -3.42
C VAL A 111 22.82 -7.17 -4.54
N VAL A 112 22.36 -7.33 -5.77
CA VAL A 112 23.23 -7.36 -6.94
C VAL A 112 22.73 -6.36 -7.99
N THR A 113 23.65 -5.82 -8.76
CA THR A 113 23.34 -5.24 -10.06
C THR A 113 23.55 -6.31 -11.13
N GLN A 114 23.36 -5.96 -12.39
CA GLN A 114 23.74 -6.84 -13.51
C GLN A 114 25.23 -7.24 -13.49
N HIS A 115 26.10 -6.42 -12.86
CA HIS A 115 27.56 -6.53 -12.99
C HIS A 115 28.29 -6.83 -11.68
N ALA A 116 27.67 -6.60 -10.52
CA ALA A 116 28.36 -6.67 -9.24
C ALA A 116 27.45 -7.05 -8.07
N ILE A 117 28.07 -7.60 -7.02
CA ILE A 117 27.43 -7.77 -5.72
C ILE A 117 27.64 -6.48 -4.92
N VAL A 118 26.55 -5.85 -4.50
CA VAL A 118 26.55 -4.56 -3.78
C VAL A 118 26.30 -4.76 -2.28
N GLY A 119 25.75 -5.91 -1.88
CA GLY A 119 25.60 -6.26 -0.47
C GLY A 119 25.45 -7.76 -0.22
N SER A 120 26.16 -8.26 0.80
CA SER A 120 26.08 -9.61 1.37
C SER A 120 26.70 -9.63 2.79
N PRO A 121 26.63 -10.75 3.53
CA PRO A 121 25.50 -11.29 4.29
C PRO A 121 25.35 -10.69 5.71
N SER A 122 24.17 -10.90 6.32
CA SER A 122 23.93 -10.67 7.75
C SER A 122 23.11 -11.83 8.35
N ASN A 123 23.09 -11.92 9.67
CA ASN A 123 22.45 -12.99 10.46
C ASN A 123 20.90 -12.89 10.51
N PHE A 124 20.25 -12.39 9.45
CA PHE A 124 18.79 -12.18 9.41
C PHE A 124 18.06 -13.22 8.58
N SER A 125 16.77 -13.42 8.82
CA SER A 125 15.91 -14.23 7.95
C SER A 125 15.89 -13.69 6.51
N ALA A 126 15.59 -14.55 5.54
CA ALA A 126 15.49 -14.17 4.13
C ALA A 126 14.58 -12.94 3.94
N GLN A 127 13.39 -12.94 4.56
CA GLN A 127 12.43 -11.84 4.47
C GLN A 127 12.94 -10.53 5.07
N ALA A 128 13.53 -10.57 6.27
CA ALA A 128 14.07 -9.38 6.93
C ALA A 128 15.23 -8.77 6.13
N ALA A 129 16.05 -9.62 5.53
CA ALA A 129 17.17 -9.19 4.73
C ALA A 129 16.74 -8.48 3.44
N GLU A 130 15.69 -8.97 2.77
CA GLU A 130 15.11 -8.28 1.61
C GLU A 130 14.50 -6.92 1.98
N LEU A 131 13.82 -6.82 3.12
CA LEU A 131 13.29 -5.53 3.61
C LEU A 131 14.41 -4.52 3.92
N ILE A 132 15.51 -4.98 4.51
CA ILE A 132 16.68 -4.12 4.77
C ILE A 132 17.31 -3.65 3.47
N ALA A 133 17.46 -4.53 2.49
CA ALA A 133 17.99 -4.19 1.18
C ALA A 133 17.12 -3.14 0.47
N LEU A 134 15.78 -3.31 0.51
CA LEU A 134 14.83 -2.32 0.01
C LEU A 134 15.02 -0.98 0.73
N THR A 135 15.01 -1.00 2.07
CA THR A 135 15.10 0.22 2.89
C THR A 135 16.38 1.03 2.63
N ARG A 136 17.52 0.35 2.42
CA ARG A 136 18.82 1.01 2.18
C ARG A 136 18.87 1.82 0.89
N HIS A 137 18.10 1.45 -0.12
CA HIS A 137 18.14 2.08 -1.44
C HIS A 137 16.91 2.95 -1.73
N LEU A 138 16.02 3.15 -0.75
CA LEU A 138 14.82 4.01 -0.88
C LEU A 138 15.14 5.47 -1.17
N ASN A 139 16.34 5.97 -0.88
CA ASN A 139 16.70 7.39 -1.05
C ASN A 139 17.38 7.69 -2.39
N THR A 140 17.28 6.78 -3.35
CA THR A 140 17.92 6.89 -4.67
C THR A 140 16.92 6.58 -5.77
N THR A 141 17.14 7.12 -6.98
CA THR A 141 16.31 6.84 -8.15
C THR A 141 16.61 5.42 -8.64
N THR A 142 15.95 4.42 -8.06
CA THR A 142 16.36 3.02 -8.22
C THR A 142 15.18 2.11 -8.54
N ASN A 143 15.36 1.23 -9.52
CA ASN A 143 14.47 0.09 -9.74
C ASN A 143 14.97 -1.09 -8.90
N ILE A 144 14.15 -1.57 -7.96
CA ILE A 144 14.48 -2.73 -7.12
C ILE A 144 13.56 -3.89 -7.47
N TYR A 145 14.17 -4.96 -7.99
CA TYR A 145 13.50 -6.21 -8.32
C TYR A 145 13.65 -7.20 -7.16
N THR A 146 12.52 -7.66 -6.63
CA THR A 146 12.46 -8.70 -5.59
C THR A 146 11.52 -9.83 -6.06
N ASN A 147 11.87 -11.07 -5.75
CA ASN A 147 11.01 -12.23 -5.93
C ASN A 147 10.10 -12.49 -4.72
N SER A 148 10.25 -11.73 -3.63
CA SER A 148 9.45 -11.87 -2.41
C SER A 148 8.17 -11.06 -2.49
N ARG A 149 7.05 -11.78 -2.64
CA ARG A 149 5.71 -11.16 -2.55
C ARG A 149 5.47 -10.47 -1.20
N TYR A 150 6.11 -10.98 -0.14
CA TYR A 150 6.06 -10.39 1.18
C TYR A 150 6.75 -9.02 1.20
N ALA A 151 7.99 -8.93 0.71
CA ALA A 151 8.74 -7.68 0.68
C ALA A 151 8.04 -6.61 -0.16
N PHE A 152 7.54 -6.99 -1.34
CA PHE A 152 6.71 -6.13 -2.18
C PHE A 152 5.46 -5.65 -1.43
N GLY A 153 4.73 -6.56 -0.78
CA GLY A 153 3.50 -6.21 -0.04
C GLY A 153 3.75 -5.25 1.12
N VAL A 154 4.87 -5.40 1.84
CA VAL A 154 5.23 -4.47 2.92
C VAL A 154 5.47 -3.06 2.39
N VAL A 155 6.21 -2.93 1.28
CA VAL A 155 6.59 -1.63 0.72
C VAL A 155 5.43 -0.94 -0.02
N HIS A 156 4.51 -1.69 -0.64
CA HIS A 156 3.41 -1.10 -1.42
C HIS A 156 2.08 -0.96 -0.65
N ASP A 157 1.89 -1.68 0.46
CA ASP A 157 0.57 -1.79 1.09
C ASP A 157 0.65 -1.87 2.63
N PHE A 158 1.20 -2.97 3.16
CA PHE A 158 1.11 -3.26 4.60
C PHE A 158 1.83 -2.25 5.49
N GLY A 159 2.91 -1.64 5.00
CA GLY A 159 3.63 -0.60 5.75
C GLY A 159 2.73 0.60 6.11
N ALA A 160 1.87 1.03 5.18
CA ALA A 160 0.92 2.12 5.43
C ALA A 160 -0.14 1.71 6.46
N ILE A 161 -0.64 0.47 6.37
CA ILE A 161 -1.61 -0.08 7.33
C ILE A 161 -0.99 -0.15 8.73
N TRP A 162 0.24 -0.64 8.85
CA TRP A 162 0.92 -0.73 10.14
C TRP A 162 1.16 0.65 10.73
N ARG A 163 1.56 1.63 9.92
CA ARG A 163 1.68 3.03 10.34
C ARG A 163 0.36 3.57 10.89
N LEU A 164 -0.76 3.36 10.18
CA LEU A 164 -2.10 3.79 10.63
C LEU A 164 -2.54 3.10 11.94
N ARG A 165 -2.00 1.91 12.24
CA ARG A 165 -2.27 1.17 13.48
C ARG A 165 -1.23 1.41 14.58
N GLY A 166 -0.29 2.34 14.38
CA GLY A 166 0.78 2.62 15.34
C GLY A 166 1.78 1.48 15.52
N PHE A 167 1.93 0.62 14.50
CA PHE A 167 2.79 -0.57 14.51
C PHE A 167 2.47 -1.58 15.63
N LEU A 168 1.26 -1.51 16.19
CA LEU A 168 0.84 -2.42 17.24
C LEU A 168 0.46 -3.79 16.67
N THR A 169 0.93 -4.82 17.35
CA THR A 169 0.46 -6.19 17.19
C THR A 169 -0.97 -6.35 17.67
N SER A 170 -1.61 -7.48 17.36
CA SER A 170 -2.99 -7.77 17.80
C SER A 170 -3.18 -7.82 19.32
N SER A 171 -2.10 -7.97 20.09
CA SER A 171 -2.10 -7.90 21.56
C SER A 171 -1.91 -6.49 22.11
N GLY A 172 -1.76 -5.47 21.26
CA GLY A 172 -1.55 -4.08 21.66
C GLY A 172 -0.11 -3.73 22.04
N ASN A 173 0.84 -4.63 21.80
CA ASN A 173 2.26 -4.38 22.02
C ASN A 173 2.96 -4.03 20.71
N LEU A 174 4.07 -3.28 20.80
CA LEU A 174 5.02 -3.08 19.69
C LEU A 174 5.71 -4.40 19.31
#